data_AF-A0A6N8DNE7-F1
#
_entry.id   AF-A0A6N8DNE7-F1
#
_cell.length_a   1.000
_cell.length_b   1.000
_cell.length_c   1.000
_cell.angle_alpha   90.00
_cell.angle_beta   90.00
_cell.angle_gamma   90.00
#
_symmetry.space_group_name_H-M   'P 1'
#
loop_
_entity.id
_entity.type
_entity.pdbx_description
1 polymer ?
#
loop_
_entity_poly.entity_id
_entity_poly.type
_entity_poly.pdbx_seq_one_letter_code
_entity_poly.pdbx_strand_id
1 'polypeptide(L)'
;MAESAPPTIADLKRMGLTGVLPLCRDCKHSGAVDFDALHLPDDTPFPLILRARRFRCEHCGSRDCQVTPDWRNYRASGMGR
;
A
#
# COMPACT_ATOMS: atom_id res chain seq x y z
N MET A 1 18.29 4.67 -20.04
CA MET A 1 16.87 4.68 -19.66
C MET A 1 16.85 4.93 -18.16
N ALA A 2 16.22 5.99 -17.67
CA ALA A 2 16.14 6.20 -16.22
C ALA A 2 15.15 5.18 -15.67
N GLU A 3 15.66 4.04 -15.23
CA GLU A 3 14.92 3.14 -14.35
C GLU A 3 14.73 3.91 -13.04
N SER A 4 13.66 4.70 -12.97
CA SER A 4 13.23 5.33 -11.72
C SER A 4 13.00 4.19 -10.73
N ALA A 5 13.92 4.03 -9.79
CA ALA A 5 13.81 3.04 -8.74
C ALA A 5 12.41 3.16 -8.13
N PRO A 6 11.71 2.03 -7.90
CA PRO A 6 10.38 2.08 -7.31
C PRO A 6 10.47 2.80 -5.96
N PRO A 7 9.47 3.64 -5.63
CA PRO A 7 9.48 4.41 -4.38
C PRO A 7 9.57 3.47 -3.18
N THR A 8 10.38 3.85 -2.19
CA THR A 8 10.51 3.12 -0.93
C THR A 8 9.41 3.50 0.05
N ILE A 9 9.25 2.74 1.14
CA ILE A 9 8.35 3.12 2.24
C ILE A 9 8.75 4.50 2.80
N ALA A 10 10.04 4.81 2.87
CA ALA A 10 10.54 6.13 3.27
C ALA A 10 10.03 7.24 2.35
N ASP A 11 10.10 7.05 1.03
CA ASP A 11 9.59 8.01 0.05
C ASP A 11 8.07 8.21 0.20
N LEU A 12 7.31 7.13 0.40
CA LEU A 12 5.87 7.20 0.63
C LEU A 12 5.54 7.96 1.92
N LYS A 13 6.26 7.69 3.01
CA LYS A 13 6.13 8.42 4.28
C LYS A 13 6.46 9.92 4.11
N ARG A 14 7.50 10.25 3.34
CA ARG A 14 7.86 11.65 3.01
C ARG A 14 6.78 12.36 2.20
N MET A 15 6.01 11.64 1.39
CA MET A 15 4.82 12.18 0.71
C MET A 15 3.60 12.34 1.63
N GLY A 16 3.70 11.93 2.90
CA GLY A 16 2.61 12.02 3.87
C GLY A 16 1.70 10.79 3.93
N LEU A 17 2.10 9.67 3.31
CA LEU A 17 1.35 8.42 3.37
C LEU A 17 1.72 7.66 4.64
N THR A 18 0.71 7.20 5.39
CA THR A 18 0.91 6.47 6.64
C THR A 18 0.83 4.95 6.49
N GLY A 19 0.33 4.47 5.35
CA GLY A 19 0.18 3.05 5.11
C GLY A 19 -0.14 2.67 3.67
N VAL A 20 -0.62 1.45 3.52
CA VAL A 20 -1.06 0.85 2.28
C VAL A 20 -2.53 0.42 2.37
N LEU A 21 -3.17 0.33 1.23
CA LEU A 21 -4.54 -0.13 1.08
C LEU A 21 -4.54 -1.39 0.20
N PRO A 22 -4.45 -2.60 0.79
CA PRO A 22 -4.78 -3.83 0.08
C PRO A 22 -6.25 -3.85 -0.33
N LEU A 23 -6.48 -4.08 -1.63
CA LEU A 23 -7.77 -4.33 -2.26
C LEU A 23 -7.81 -5.77 -2.76
N CYS A 24 -8.75 -6.56 -2.26
CA CYS A 24 -9.02 -7.89 -2.79
C CYS A 24 -9.65 -7.78 -4.19
N ARG A 25 -9.08 -8.45 -5.19
CA ARG A 25 -9.63 -8.41 -6.55
C ARG A 25 -10.90 -9.23 -6.71
N ASP A 26 -11.09 -10.22 -5.84
CA ASP A 26 -12.23 -11.15 -5.84
C ASP A 26 -13.48 -10.52 -5.24
N CYS A 27 -13.47 -10.26 -3.92
CA CYS A 27 -14.62 -9.71 -3.20
C CYS A 27 -14.67 -8.17 -3.14
N LYS A 28 -13.70 -7.49 -3.75
CA LYS A 28 -13.55 -6.01 -3.72
C LYS A 28 -13.41 -5.40 -2.32
N HIS A 29 -13.17 -6.20 -1.30
CA HIS A 29 -12.93 -5.71 0.05
C HIS A 29 -11.57 -5.01 0.13
N SER A 30 -11.52 -3.86 0.79
CA SER A 30 -10.30 -3.10 1.02
C SER A 30 -10.11 -2.81 2.49
N GLY A 31 -8.88 -2.94 2.98
CA GLY A 31 -8.49 -2.60 4.34
C GLY A 31 -7.28 -1.68 4.32
N ALA A 32 -7.24 -0.68 5.20
CA ALA A 32 -6.04 0.13 5.38
C ALA A 32 -5.10 -0.57 6.36
N VAL A 33 -3.81 -0.60 6.04
CA VAL A 33 -2.76 -1.20 6.86
C VAL A 33 -1.62 -0.20 6.98
N ASP A 34 -1.33 0.24 8.21
CA ASP A 34 -0.23 1.16 8.48
C ASP A 34 1.13 0.54 8.17
N PHE A 35 2.08 1.36 7.74
CA PHE A 35 3.46 0.89 7.51
C PHE A 35 4.11 0.35 8.79
N ASP A 36 3.71 0.86 9.96
CA ASP A 36 4.17 0.38 11.26
C ASP A 36 3.69 -1.06 11.52
N ALA A 37 2.40 -1.33 11.26
CA ALA A 37 1.82 -2.67 11.35
C ALA A 37 2.42 -3.68 10.34
N LEU A 38 3.02 -3.17 9.26
CA LEU A 38 3.78 -4.00 8.32
C LEU A 38 5.16 -4.38 8.86
N HIS A 39 5.70 -3.77 9.92
CA HIS A 39 7.04 -4.05 10.45
C HIS A 39 8.09 -4.27 9.32
N LEU A 40 8.06 -3.42 8.30
CA LEU A 40 8.99 -3.46 7.15
C LEU A 40 9.98 -2.29 7.28
N PRO A 41 11.25 -2.49 6.88
CA PRO A 41 12.22 -1.41 6.90
C PRO A 41 11.83 -0.32 5.89
N ASP A 42 12.09 0.94 6.23
CA ASP A 42 11.71 2.09 5.40
C ASP A 42 12.35 2.08 4.01
N ASP A 43 13.52 1.44 3.87
CA ASP A 43 14.21 1.25 2.59
C ASP A 43 13.51 0.23 1.66
N THR A 44 12.48 -0.47 2.16
CA THR A 44 11.76 -1.47 1.35
C THR A 44 11.06 -0.79 0.18
N PRO A 45 11.34 -1.18 -1.08
CA PRO A 45 10.60 -0.67 -2.22
C PRO A 45 9.16 -1.18 -2.19
N PHE A 46 8.21 -0.28 -2.46
CA PHE A 46 6.77 -0.55 -2.46
C PHE A 46 6.33 -1.84 -3.17
N PRO A 47 6.80 -2.18 -4.40
CA PRO A 47 6.40 -3.42 -5.07
C PRO A 47 6.87 -4.68 -4.34
N LEU A 48 7.87 -4.60 -3.46
CA LEU A 48 8.30 -5.72 -2.64
C LEU A 48 7.41 -5.91 -1.41
N ILE A 49 6.58 -4.95 -0.99
CA ILE A 49 5.65 -5.10 0.14
C ILE A 49 4.70 -6.27 -0.10
N LEU A 50 4.16 -6.39 -1.31
CA LEU A 50 3.30 -7.52 -1.73
C LEU A 50 4.03 -8.87 -1.73
N ARG A 51 5.34 -8.89 -1.98
CA ARG A 51 6.14 -10.11 -1.95
C ARG A 51 6.56 -10.48 -0.53
N ALA A 52 6.89 -9.48 0.28
CA ALA A 52 7.32 -9.63 1.67
C ALA A 52 6.15 -9.99 2.59
N ARG A 53 4.93 -9.58 2.27
CA ARG A 53 3.71 -9.89 3.03
C ARG A 53 2.69 -10.60 2.17
N ARG A 54 2.27 -11.79 2.62
CA ARG A 54 1.18 -12.55 2.02
C ARG A 54 -0.16 -11.98 2.48
N PHE A 55 -0.61 -10.90 1.85
CA PHE A 55 -1.94 -10.38 2.10
C PHE A 55 -2.97 -11.46 1.79
N ARG A 56 -3.86 -11.69 2.75
CA ARG A 56 -5.01 -12.57 2.60
C ARG A 56 -6.23 -11.77 2.99
N CYS A 57 -7.23 -11.75 2.12
CA CYS A 57 -8.50 -11.12 2.45
C CYS A 57 -9.15 -11.89 3.60
N GLU A 58 -9.46 -11.20 4.69
CA GLU A 58 -10.17 -11.78 5.84
C GLU A 58 -11.61 -12.21 5.49
N HIS A 59 -12.22 -11.54 4.50
CA HIS A 59 -13.62 -11.76 4.14
C HIS A 59 -13.84 -12.98 3.25
N CYS A 60 -13.00 -13.18 2.23
CA CYS A 60 -13.14 -14.28 1.26
C CYS A 60 -11.99 -15.30 1.33
N GLY A 61 -10.92 -15.00 2.06
CA GLY A 61 -9.74 -15.86 2.14
C GLY A 61 -8.83 -15.81 0.90
N SER A 62 -9.18 -15.04 -0.14
CA SER A 62 -8.38 -14.92 -1.36
C SER A 62 -7.02 -14.27 -1.10
N ARG A 63 -6.02 -14.68 -1.88
CA ARG A 63 -4.64 -14.16 -1.86
C ARG A 63 -4.38 -13.22 -3.03
N ASP A 64 -5.35 -13.07 -3.93
CA ASP A 64 -5.28 -12.14 -5.05
C ASP A 64 -5.67 -10.74 -4.58
N CYS A 65 -4.71 -10.08 -3.94
CA CYS A 65 -4.85 -8.73 -3.43
C CYS A 65 -3.91 -7.80 -4.20
N GLN A 66 -4.46 -6.69 -4.68
CA GLN A 66 -3.67 -5.56 -5.16
C GLN A 66 -3.36 -4.66 -3.97
N VAL A 67 -2.13 -4.17 -3.87
CA VAL A 67 -1.78 -3.17 -2.85
C VAL A 67 -1.56 -1.84 -3.54
N THR A 68 -2.23 -0.82 -3.04
CA THR A 68 -2.02 0.58 -3.41
C THR A 68 -1.56 1.36 -2.18
N PRO A 69 -0.87 2.50 -2.32
CA PRO A 69 -0.62 3.36 -1.18
C PRO A 69 -1.95 3.85 -0.57
N ASP A 70 -1.99 4.11 0.73
CA ASP A 70 -3.19 4.69 1.36
C ASP A 70 -3.30 6.17 1.01
N TRP A 71 -3.96 6.44 -0.12
CA TRP A 71 -4.27 7.80 -0.54
C TRP A 71 -5.48 8.38 0.20
N ARG A 72 -6.16 7.62 1.07
CA ARG A 72 -7.36 8.12 1.79
C ARG A 72 -7.00 9.21 2.78
N ASN A 73 -5.85 9.08 3.45
CA ASN A 73 -5.38 10.10 4.38
C ASN A 73 -4.45 11.14 3.71
N TYR A 74 -4.09 10.90 2.44
CA TYR A 74 -3.41 11.91 1.63
C TYR A 74 -4.39 13.06 1.40
N ARG A 75 -4.15 14.19 2.08
CA ARG A 75 -4.83 15.47 1.84
C ARG A 75 -4.51 15.97 0.43
N ALA A 76 -5.10 15.35 -0.58
CA ALA A 76 -5.29 15.98 -1.86
C ALA A 76 -6.28 17.13 -1.64
N SER A 77 -5.77 18.34 -1.46
CA SER A 77 -6.56 19.59 -1.42
C SER A 77 -7.33 19.87 -2.71
N GLY A 78 -7.88 18.89 -3.44
CA GLY A 78 -8.40 19.17 -4.77
C GLY A 78 -9.19 18.12 -5.54
N MET A 79 -9.86 17.14 -4.93
CA MET A 79 -10.88 16.38 -5.68
C MET A 79 -12.13 16.11 -4.83
N GLY A 80 -12.82 17.20 -4.51
CA GLY A 80 -14.24 17.18 -4.23
C GLY A 80 -14.98 17.71 -5.46
N ARG A 81 -15.72 16.80 -6.13
CA ARG A 81 -16.99 17.00 -6.88
C ARG A 81 -17.14 18.26 -7.73
#